data_AF-A0A9J6QRR0-F1
#
_entry.id   AF-A0A9J6QRR0-F1
#
_cell.length_a   1.000
_cell.length_b   1.000
_cell.length_c   1.000
_cell.angle_alpha   90.00
_cell.angle_beta   90.00
_cell.angle_gamma   90.00
#
_symmetry.space_group_name_H-M   'P 1'
#
loop_
_entity.id
_entity.type
_entity.pdbx_description
1 polymer ?
#
loop_
_entity_poly.entity_id
_entity_poly.type
_entity_poly.pdbx_seq_one_letter_code
_entity_poly.pdbx_strand_id
1 'polypeptide(L)'
;MKTLRLILTQSQAHYRRPETVDNCMTYPLPPFSTVIGAIHKACGYREYHPMDLSVQGDYGAMKQEMFRSMTVLNRVEMDRGTLVWMPENMLSNAHIKIGKAITRGADFRTRQNVRIYNVDEYHKWLALRSNLQQAAKETKSAEEELKAFRKEQEAAGKKRKDYRDSDQFLELRRVIKEAKQKKAALQAQMEQYHTVEYIPTYQEILFDVKLIIHLQADDVLLQDIYTHRYDIQAIGRSEDFINLESADFIELDQTDKSTVGQHHAYIKDIDDFKFEDGRPLMGTRYLLPKNYTIIDGKRNFKDVGAMWVSNYKIKKFSDSIWHDPDGYIVNFV
;
A
#
# COMPACT_ATOMS: atom_id res chain seq x y z
N MET A 1 -30.78 16.68 2.16
CA MET A 1 -29.95 15.65 2.82
C MET A 1 -28.63 16.28 3.15
N LYS A 2 -28.32 16.36 4.44
CA LYS A 2 -27.09 17.00 4.91
C LYS A 2 -25.85 16.27 4.40
N THR A 3 -24.90 17.02 3.88
CA THR A 3 -23.70 16.50 3.23
C THR A 3 -22.56 17.48 3.44
N LEU A 4 -21.34 16.97 3.58
CA LEU A 4 -20.13 17.78 3.55
C LEU A 4 -19.54 17.73 2.14
N ARG A 5 -19.37 18.90 1.50
CA ARG A 5 -18.71 19.02 0.21
C ARG A 5 -17.31 19.57 0.39
N LEU A 6 -16.33 18.95 -0.26
CA LEU A 6 -14.95 19.40 -0.35
C LEU A 6 -14.61 19.71 -1.81
N ILE A 7 -14.07 20.91 -2.06
CA ILE A 7 -13.49 21.29 -3.35
C ILE A 7 -11.99 21.43 -3.17
N LEU A 8 -11.22 20.64 -3.91
CA LEU A 8 -9.78 20.48 -3.75
C LEU A 8 -9.08 20.56 -5.10
N THR A 9 -7.85 21.05 -5.12
CA THR A 9 -6.98 21.02 -6.30
C THR A 9 -5.64 20.36 -6.00
N GLN A 10 -5.03 19.73 -7.01
CA GLN A 10 -3.67 19.19 -6.97
C GLN A 10 -2.94 19.61 -8.25
N SER A 11 -1.74 20.17 -8.13
CA SER A 11 -0.92 20.50 -9.31
C SER A 11 -0.52 19.27 -10.10
N GLN A 12 -0.27 18.17 -9.38
CA GLN A 12 -0.05 16.85 -9.93
C GLN A 12 -0.65 15.78 -9.01
N ALA A 13 -1.06 14.65 -9.58
CA ALA A 13 -1.55 13.51 -8.81
C ALA A 13 -1.27 12.17 -9.50
N HIS A 14 -1.05 11.14 -8.68
CA HIS A 14 -1.03 9.75 -9.12
C HIS A 14 -1.93 8.90 -8.22
N TYR A 15 -3.04 8.43 -8.78
CA TYR A 15 -3.97 7.51 -8.14
C TYR A 15 -3.69 6.10 -8.62
N ARG A 16 -2.70 5.45 -8.00
CA ARG A 16 -2.15 4.18 -8.46
C ARG A 16 -3.23 3.13 -8.74
N ARG A 17 -3.22 2.60 -9.96
CA ARG A 17 -3.97 1.38 -10.30
C ARG A 17 -3.19 0.16 -9.80
N PRO A 18 -3.85 -0.78 -9.10
CA PRO A 18 -3.21 -2.03 -8.72
C PRO A 18 -2.87 -2.84 -9.99
N GLU A 19 -1.93 -3.77 -9.86
CA GLU A 19 -1.53 -4.73 -10.91
C GLU A 19 -0.85 -4.16 -12.16
N THR A 20 -0.57 -2.86 -12.22
CA THR A 20 0.20 -2.26 -13.32
C THR A 20 1.69 -2.17 -12.95
N VAL A 21 2.51 -3.07 -13.51
CA VAL A 21 3.92 -3.26 -13.10
C VAL A 21 4.91 -2.47 -13.97
N ASP A 22 4.82 -2.59 -15.30
CA ASP A 22 5.81 -1.99 -16.21
C ASP A 22 5.55 -0.49 -16.47
N ASN A 23 4.27 -0.13 -16.60
CA ASN A 23 3.80 1.25 -16.62
C ASN A 23 2.85 1.43 -15.44
N CYS A 24 3.28 2.14 -14.39
CA CYS A 24 2.44 2.40 -13.23
C CYS A 24 1.31 3.35 -13.64
N MET A 25 0.13 2.80 -13.91
CA MET A 25 -1.00 3.58 -14.40
C MET A 25 -1.73 4.30 -13.27
N THR A 26 -2.41 5.38 -13.62
CA THR A 26 -3.27 6.13 -12.70
C THR A 26 -4.73 5.95 -13.06
N TYR A 27 -5.62 5.99 -12.07
CA TYR A 27 -7.03 6.24 -12.29
C TYR A 27 -7.23 7.72 -12.70
N PRO A 28 -8.27 8.06 -13.49
CA PRO A 28 -8.54 9.44 -13.91
C PRO A 28 -9.03 10.34 -12.76
N LEU A 29 -9.59 9.73 -11.71
CA LEU A 29 -10.01 10.37 -10.45
C LEU A 29 -9.58 9.44 -9.30
N PRO A 30 -9.49 9.91 -8.05
CA PRO A 30 -9.08 9.04 -6.95
C PRO A 30 -10.17 7.98 -6.68
N PRO A 31 -9.79 6.69 -6.51
CA PRO A 31 -10.71 5.69 -5.99
C PRO A 31 -11.30 6.10 -4.63
N PHE A 32 -12.51 5.63 -4.33
CA PHE A 32 -13.20 5.94 -3.08
C PHE A 32 -12.34 5.65 -1.84
N SER A 33 -11.69 4.48 -1.80
CA SER A 33 -10.80 4.10 -0.70
C SER A 33 -9.59 5.02 -0.53
N THR A 34 -9.09 5.66 -1.60
CA THR A 34 -7.99 6.63 -1.54
C THR A 34 -8.46 7.90 -0.85
N VAL A 35 -9.67 8.39 -1.17
CA VAL A 35 -10.29 9.54 -0.52
C VAL A 35 -10.57 9.23 0.95
N ILE A 36 -11.22 8.09 1.25
CA ILE A 36 -11.50 7.65 2.63
C ILE A 36 -10.19 7.53 3.42
N GLY A 37 -9.15 6.95 2.82
CA GLY A 37 -7.85 6.79 3.46
C GLY A 37 -7.18 8.12 3.82
N ALA A 38 -7.31 9.13 2.95
CA ALA A 38 -6.81 10.48 3.21
C ALA A 38 -7.58 11.13 4.38
N ILE A 39 -8.91 11.01 4.40
CA ILE A 39 -9.77 11.54 5.47
C ILE A 39 -9.49 10.84 6.81
N HIS A 40 -9.43 9.50 6.81
CA HIS A 40 -9.11 8.72 8.01
C HIS A 40 -7.75 9.09 8.59
N LYS A 41 -6.75 9.35 7.71
CA LYS A 41 -5.43 9.80 8.14
C LYS A 41 -5.49 11.20 8.77
N ALA A 42 -6.22 12.13 8.15
CA ALA A 42 -6.38 13.50 8.64
C ALA A 42 -7.06 13.55 10.01
N CYS A 43 -8.10 12.74 10.22
CA CYS A 43 -8.82 12.67 11.50
C CYS A 43 -8.14 11.74 12.54
N GLY A 44 -7.01 11.11 12.20
CA GLY A 44 -6.28 10.23 13.12
C GLY A 44 -6.95 8.89 13.43
N TYR A 45 -7.89 8.44 12.61
CA TYR A 45 -8.64 7.21 12.86
C TYR A 45 -7.77 5.96 12.81
N ARG A 46 -8.01 5.05 13.76
CA ARG A 46 -7.37 3.72 13.84
C ARG A 46 -8.28 2.58 13.40
N GLU A 47 -9.58 2.85 13.35
CA GLU A 47 -10.60 1.93 12.88
C GLU A 47 -11.30 2.49 11.65
N TYR A 48 -12.00 1.63 10.92
CA TYR A 48 -12.70 2.05 9.71
C TYR A 48 -14.02 2.75 10.09
N HIS A 49 -14.12 4.04 9.78
CA HIS A 49 -15.37 4.80 9.89
C HIS A 49 -16.13 4.76 8.55
N PRO A 50 -17.34 4.16 8.49
CA PRO A 50 -18.13 4.08 7.27
C PRO A 50 -18.60 5.46 6.80
N MET A 51 -18.48 5.71 5.49
CA MET A 51 -18.98 6.90 4.82
C MET A 51 -19.25 6.57 3.34
N ASP A 52 -20.23 7.24 2.77
CA ASP A 52 -20.51 7.18 1.34
C ASP A 52 -19.96 8.42 0.64
N LEU A 53 -19.52 8.22 -0.60
CA LEU A 53 -18.81 9.23 -1.36
C LEU A 53 -19.43 9.42 -2.74
N SER A 54 -19.46 10.66 -3.20
CA SER A 54 -19.52 10.98 -4.62
C SER A 54 -18.24 11.70 -5.02
N VAL A 55 -17.61 11.25 -6.10
CA VAL A 55 -16.33 11.78 -6.59
C VAL A 55 -16.52 12.29 -8.01
N GLN A 56 -16.33 13.59 -8.17
CA GLN A 56 -16.34 14.31 -9.43
C GLN A 56 -15.04 15.09 -9.56
N GLY A 57 -14.67 15.46 -10.78
CA GLY A 57 -13.48 16.26 -11.01
C GLY A 57 -13.01 16.23 -12.45
N ASP A 58 -11.95 16.98 -12.69
CA ASP A 58 -11.26 17.06 -13.98
C ASP A 58 -9.75 17.08 -13.76
N TYR A 59 -9.00 16.79 -14.82
CA TYR A 59 -7.57 17.00 -14.89
C TYR A 59 -7.24 17.64 -16.25
N GLY A 60 -6.20 18.49 -16.28
CA GLY A 60 -5.79 19.18 -17.50
C GLY A 60 -5.08 18.27 -18.50
N ALA A 61 -4.12 17.48 -18.03
CA ALA A 61 -3.36 16.55 -18.87
C ALA A 61 -2.90 15.31 -18.09
N MET A 62 -2.70 14.20 -18.81
CA MET A 62 -2.03 13.02 -18.30
C MET A 62 -0.71 12.83 -19.06
N LYS A 63 0.40 12.69 -18.36
CA LYS A 63 1.71 12.42 -18.96
C LYS A 63 2.37 11.21 -18.33
N GLN A 64 3.16 10.51 -19.13
CA GLN A 64 4.05 9.46 -18.64
C GLN A 64 5.38 10.08 -18.25
N GLU A 65 5.78 9.91 -16.99
CA GLU A 65 7.05 10.37 -16.46
C GLU A 65 7.96 9.21 -16.09
N MET A 66 9.25 9.37 -16.35
CA MET A 66 10.26 8.42 -15.89
C MET A 66 10.62 8.72 -14.44
N PHE A 67 10.54 7.72 -13.57
CA PHE A 67 11.03 7.78 -12.20
C PHE A 67 12.01 6.63 -11.92
N ARG A 68 12.75 6.73 -10.81
CA ARG A 68 13.67 5.68 -10.37
C ARG A 68 12.98 4.82 -9.33
N SER A 69 12.61 3.60 -9.72
CA SER A 69 12.06 2.61 -8.79
C SER A 69 13.17 1.88 -8.06
N MET A 70 13.05 1.76 -6.74
CA MET A 70 13.97 0.96 -5.92
C MET A 70 13.53 -0.51 -5.96
N THR A 71 14.42 -1.37 -6.45
CA THR A 71 14.21 -2.82 -6.48
C THR A 71 15.12 -3.50 -5.48
N VAL A 72 14.57 -4.40 -4.68
CA VAL A 72 15.33 -5.27 -3.78
C VAL A 72 15.75 -6.52 -4.52
N LEU A 73 17.03 -6.84 -4.47
CA LEU A 73 17.59 -8.02 -5.13
C LEU A 73 17.48 -9.24 -4.23
N ASN A 74 17.23 -10.41 -4.83
CA ASN A 74 17.07 -11.68 -4.11
C ASN A 74 18.35 -12.13 -3.38
N ARG A 75 19.52 -11.61 -3.77
CA ARG A 75 20.82 -11.93 -3.18
C ARG A 75 21.53 -10.67 -2.73
N VAL A 76 21.78 -10.59 -1.43
CA VAL A 76 22.50 -9.46 -0.83
C VAL A 76 23.99 -9.44 -1.24
N GLU A 77 24.54 -10.59 -1.59
CA GLU A 77 26.00 -10.81 -1.54
C GLU A 77 26.71 -10.64 -2.88
N MET A 78 26.04 -11.01 -3.96
CA MET A 78 26.64 -11.23 -5.28
C MET A 78 25.76 -10.57 -6.33
N ASP A 79 25.78 -9.24 -6.37
CA ASP A 79 24.97 -8.52 -7.35
C ASP A 79 25.51 -7.12 -7.68
N ARG A 80 24.99 -6.53 -8.76
CA ARG A 80 25.35 -5.19 -9.28
C ARG A 80 24.80 -4.04 -8.44
N GLY A 81 24.11 -4.34 -7.35
CA GLY A 81 23.42 -3.35 -6.52
C GLY A 81 24.29 -2.69 -5.45
N THR A 82 23.59 -1.95 -4.59
CA THR A 82 24.13 -1.27 -3.42
C THR A 82 23.72 -2.02 -2.17
N LEU A 83 24.68 -2.46 -1.36
CA LEU A 83 24.42 -3.03 -0.03
C LEU A 83 23.98 -1.90 0.89
N VAL A 84 22.83 -2.10 1.54
CA VAL A 84 22.18 -1.12 2.40
C VAL A 84 21.67 -1.77 3.68
N TRP A 85 21.53 -0.96 4.73
CA TRP A 85 20.85 -1.32 5.97
C TRP A 85 19.59 -0.48 6.14
N MET A 86 18.49 -1.14 6.50
CA MET A 86 17.16 -0.56 6.71
C MET A 86 16.80 -0.62 8.20
N PRO A 87 16.85 0.51 8.94
CA PRO A 87 16.68 0.53 10.39
C PRO A 87 15.33 -0.03 10.88
N GLU A 88 14.25 0.31 10.18
CA GLU A 88 12.88 -0.05 10.57
C GLU A 88 12.38 -1.35 9.93
N ASN A 89 13.27 -2.13 9.30
CA ASN A 89 12.91 -3.31 8.51
C ASN A 89 11.77 -3.04 7.50
N MET A 90 11.67 -1.80 7.03
CA MET A 90 10.68 -1.34 6.08
C MET A 90 11.38 -0.94 4.79
N LEU A 91 10.87 -1.43 3.65
CA LEU A 91 11.39 -1.10 2.33
C LEU A 91 11.16 0.39 2.04
N SER A 92 12.21 1.19 2.19
CA SER A 92 12.16 2.64 2.05
C SER A 92 13.44 3.19 1.40
N ASN A 93 13.30 4.37 0.81
CA ASN A 93 14.43 5.16 0.32
C ASN A 93 15.30 5.71 1.48
N ALA A 94 14.82 5.67 2.72
CA ALA A 94 15.54 6.13 3.92
C ALA A 94 16.52 5.07 4.49
N HIS A 95 17.27 4.39 3.63
CA HIS A 95 18.24 3.37 4.02
C HIS A 95 19.66 3.92 4.14
N ILE A 96 20.50 3.26 4.93
CA ILE A 96 21.93 3.60 5.06
C ILE A 96 22.73 2.82 4.02
N LYS A 97 23.48 3.53 3.18
CA LYS A 97 24.37 2.91 2.18
C LYS A 97 25.63 2.38 2.84
N ILE A 98 25.88 1.08 2.67
CA ILE A 98 27.07 0.39 3.21
C ILE A 98 28.15 0.30 2.14
N GLY A 99 27.79 -0.14 0.95
CA GLY A 99 28.73 -0.29 -0.15
C GLY A 99 28.03 -0.47 -1.50
N LYS A 100 28.77 -0.31 -2.59
CA LYS A 100 28.25 -0.44 -3.95
C LYS A 100 29.16 -1.30 -4.81
N ALA A 101 28.56 -2.19 -5.61
CA ALA A 101 29.27 -2.93 -6.64
C ALA A 101 29.82 -1.98 -7.73
N ILE A 102 31.07 -2.15 -8.12
CA ILE A 102 31.73 -1.34 -9.14
C ILE A 102 31.59 -2.00 -10.51
N THR A 103 31.86 -3.31 -10.58
CA THR A 103 31.90 -4.08 -11.82
C THR A 103 31.21 -5.44 -11.66
N ARG A 104 31.07 -6.19 -12.76
CA ARG A 104 30.52 -7.55 -12.73
C ARG A 104 31.41 -8.46 -11.88
N GLY A 105 30.79 -9.42 -11.19
CA GLY A 105 31.49 -10.30 -10.25
C GLY A 105 31.85 -9.62 -8.93
N ALA A 106 31.08 -8.60 -8.53
CA ALA A 106 31.17 -8.01 -7.22
C ALA A 106 30.72 -9.00 -6.13
N ASP A 107 31.49 -9.04 -5.05
CA ASP A 107 31.20 -9.86 -3.89
C ASP A 107 31.50 -9.07 -2.61
N PHE A 108 30.43 -8.71 -1.91
CA PHE A 108 30.53 -7.95 -0.67
C PHE A 108 31.22 -8.74 0.45
N ARG A 109 31.33 -10.06 0.36
CA ARG A 109 31.96 -10.93 1.38
C ARG A 109 33.47 -10.89 1.29
N THR A 110 33.98 -10.95 0.07
CA THR A 110 35.42 -10.98 -0.23
C THR A 110 35.99 -9.58 -0.49
N ARG A 111 35.13 -8.55 -0.49
CA ARG A 111 35.45 -7.18 -0.93
C ARG A 111 35.93 -7.09 -2.38
N GLN A 112 35.60 -8.09 -3.20
CA GLN A 112 35.98 -8.10 -4.60
C GLN A 112 35.05 -7.16 -5.39
N ASN A 113 35.64 -6.24 -6.16
CA ASN A 113 34.90 -5.32 -7.05
C ASN A 113 33.79 -4.49 -6.37
N VAL A 114 33.94 -4.18 -5.08
CA VAL A 114 33.00 -3.35 -4.32
C VAL A 114 33.70 -2.12 -3.75
N ARG A 115 32.97 -1.01 -3.63
CA ARG A 115 33.37 0.17 -2.87
C ARG A 115 32.56 0.22 -1.58
N ILE A 116 33.23 0.21 -0.43
CA ILE A 116 32.58 0.35 0.87
C ILE A 116 32.59 1.82 1.28
N TYR A 117 31.43 2.34 1.69
CA TYR A 117 31.24 3.71 2.18
C TYR A 117 31.16 3.76 3.69
N ASN A 118 30.44 2.81 4.31
CA ASN A 118 30.29 2.71 5.75
C ASN A 118 30.97 1.43 6.25
N VAL A 119 32.18 1.59 6.77
CA VAL A 119 33.04 0.48 7.21
C VAL A 119 32.49 -0.18 8.48
N ASP A 120 31.92 0.59 9.40
CA ASP A 120 31.40 0.08 10.67
C ASP A 120 30.18 -0.82 10.45
N GLU A 121 29.20 -0.35 9.67
CA GLU A 121 28.03 -1.17 9.31
C GLU A 121 28.40 -2.38 8.47
N TYR A 122 29.42 -2.24 7.61
CA TYR A 122 29.95 -3.37 6.85
C TYR A 122 30.55 -4.46 7.77
N HIS A 123 31.27 -4.07 8.83
CA HIS A 123 31.81 -5.03 9.80
C HIS A 123 30.71 -5.70 10.63
N LYS A 124 29.67 -4.96 11.03
CA LYS A 124 28.49 -5.52 11.69
C LYS A 124 27.81 -6.57 10.81
N TRP A 125 27.60 -6.26 9.53
CA TRP A 125 27.03 -7.18 8.57
C TRP A 125 27.86 -8.48 8.40
N LEU A 126 29.19 -8.36 8.29
CA LEU A 126 30.08 -9.53 8.20
C LEU A 126 30.03 -10.40 9.47
N ALA A 127 30.05 -9.77 10.66
CA ALA A 127 29.98 -10.48 11.93
C ALA A 127 28.64 -11.22 12.07
N LEU A 128 27.54 -10.54 11.76
CA LEU A 128 26.20 -11.12 11.80
C LEU A 128 26.09 -12.36 10.92
N ARG A 129 26.65 -12.28 9.70
CA ARG A 129 26.71 -13.40 8.76
C ARG A 129 27.52 -14.57 9.31
N SER A 130 28.70 -14.32 9.86
CA SER A 130 29.54 -15.36 10.47
C SER A 130 28.79 -16.07 11.60
N ASN A 131 28.15 -15.30 12.48
CA ASN A 131 27.36 -15.81 13.58
C ASN A 131 26.17 -16.65 13.09
N LEU A 132 25.52 -16.23 12.00
CA LEU A 132 24.40 -16.96 11.40
C LEU A 132 24.85 -18.30 10.79
N GLN A 133 26.00 -18.33 10.12
CA GLN A 133 26.61 -19.58 9.64
C GLN A 133 26.95 -20.53 10.79
N GLN A 134 27.52 -20.01 11.88
CA GLN A 134 27.82 -20.80 13.07
C GLN A 134 26.55 -21.34 13.72
N ALA A 135 25.53 -20.51 13.93
CA ALA A 135 24.24 -20.93 14.48
C ALA A 135 23.55 -21.99 13.60
N ALA A 136 23.68 -21.90 12.27
CA ALA A 136 23.18 -22.93 11.36
C ALA A 136 23.90 -24.27 11.52
N LYS A 137 25.22 -24.27 11.72
CA LYS A 137 26.00 -25.48 12.02
C LYS A 137 25.63 -26.07 13.39
N GLU A 138 25.52 -25.24 14.42
CA GLU A 138 25.09 -25.64 15.77
C GLU A 138 23.70 -26.30 15.74
N THR A 139 22.75 -25.69 15.02
CA THR A 139 21.40 -26.26 14.85
C THR A 139 21.44 -27.62 14.17
N LYS A 140 22.25 -27.76 13.10
CA LYS A 140 22.38 -29.02 12.35
C LYS A 140 23.02 -30.12 13.21
N SER A 141 24.07 -29.81 13.97
CA SER A 141 24.73 -30.74 14.90
C SER A 141 23.75 -31.26 15.95
N ALA A 142 23.01 -30.35 16.60
CA ALA A 142 22.03 -30.73 17.61
C ALA A 142 20.89 -31.60 17.05
N GLU A 143 20.43 -31.33 15.81
CA GLU A 143 19.45 -32.16 15.12
C GLU A 143 19.99 -33.56 14.76
N GLU A 144 21.27 -33.66 14.38
CA GLU A 144 21.96 -34.93 14.11
C GLU A 144 22.16 -35.76 15.39
N GLU A 145 22.53 -35.14 16.50
CA GLU A 145 22.65 -35.78 17.82
C GLU A 145 21.30 -36.35 18.29
N LEU A 146 20.20 -35.59 18.16
CA LEU A 146 18.87 -36.09 18.48
C LEU A 146 18.46 -37.26 17.57
N LYS A 147 18.87 -37.23 16.30
CA LYS A 147 18.60 -38.33 15.35
C LYS A 147 19.41 -39.57 15.70
N ALA A 148 20.68 -39.42 16.11
CA ALA A 148 21.52 -40.52 16.58
C ALA A 148 20.96 -41.14 17.85
N PHE A 149 20.60 -40.32 18.85
CA PHE A 149 19.94 -40.78 20.08
C PHE A 149 18.68 -41.60 19.81
N ARG A 150 17.80 -41.12 18.91
CA ARG A 150 16.58 -41.87 18.53
C ARG A 150 16.91 -43.23 17.93
N LYS A 151 17.88 -43.31 17.00
CA LYS A 151 18.30 -44.58 16.40
C LYS A 151 18.86 -45.54 17.45
N GLU A 152 19.59 -45.04 18.43
CA GLU A 152 20.18 -45.85 19.50
C GLU A 152 19.09 -46.45 20.41
N GLN A 153 18.07 -45.66 20.77
CA GLN A 153 16.93 -46.17 21.53
C GLN A 153 16.07 -47.16 20.72
N GLU A 154 15.90 -46.93 19.42
CA GLU A 154 15.22 -47.85 18.51
C GLU A 154 15.96 -49.18 18.38
N ALA A 155 17.30 -49.15 18.25
CA ALA A 155 18.15 -50.35 18.23
C ALA A 155 18.09 -51.13 19.56
N ALA A 156 17.91 -50.42 20.68
CA ALA A 156 17.66 -51.01 22.00
C ALA A 156 16.22 -51.52 22.18
N GLY A 157 15.38 -51.51 21.14
CA GLY A 157 14.00 -52.01 21.17
C GLY A 157 13.00 -51.13 21.92
N LYS A 158 13.41 -49.91 22.33
CA LYS A 158 12.54 -48.98 23.08
C LYS A 158 11.66 -48.19 22.13
N LYS A 159 10.38 -48.04 22.47
CA LYS A 159 9.45 -47.19 21.73
C LYS A 159 9.61 -45.75 22.21
N ARG A 160 9.22 -44.78 21.37
CA ARG A 160 9.32 -43.34 21.68
C ARG A 160 8.71 -42.94 23.03
N LYS A 161 7.64 -43.61 23.45
CA LYS A 161 6.99 -43.38 24.76
C LYS A 161 7.90 -43.70 25.95
N ASP A 162 8.89 -44.58 25.77
CA ASP A 162 9.75 -45.10 26.84
C ASP A 162 10.95 -44.19 27.13
N TYR A 163 11.29 -43.27 26.21
CA TYR A 163 12.43 -42.37 26.35
C TYR A 163 12.10 -40.88 26.09
N ARG A 164 10.84 -40.54 25.83
CA ARG A 164 10.41 -39.15 25.55
C ARG A 164 10.62 -38.23 26.75
N ASP A 165 10.50 -38.76 27.95
CA ASP A 165 10.61 -37.98 29.19
C ASP A 165 11.96 -38.21 29.88
N SER A 166 12.93 -38.81 29.18
CA SER A 166 14.29 -38.93 29.70
C SER A 166 14.99 -37.57 29.71
N ASP A 167 15.83 -37.33 30.72
CA ASP A 167 16.59 -36.09 30.86
C ASP A 167 17.43 -35.80 29.61
N GLN A 168 18.07 -36.84 29.04
CA GLN A 168 18.83 -36.72 27.79
C GLN A 168 17.98 -36.28 26.60
N PHE A 169 16.76 -36.82 26.44
CA PHE A 169 15.89 -36.43 25.33
C PHE A 169 15.34 -35.00 25.50
N LEU A 170 14.97 -34.63 26.72
CA LEU A 170 14.50 -33.28 27.04
C LEU A 170 15.61 -32.24 26.85
N GLU A 171 16.83 -32.55 27.27
CA GLU A 171 17.99 -31.68 27.09
C GLU A 171 18.34 -31.48 25.61
N LEU A 172 18.38 -32.54 24.80
CA LEU A 172 18.59 -32.43 23.36
C LEU A 172 17.51 -31.57 22.67
N ARG A 173 16.24 -31.67 23.11
CA ARG A 173 15.18 -30.80 22.59
C ARG A 173 15.35 -29.35 23.04
N ARG A 174 15.82 -29.11 24.26
CA ARG A 174 16.13 -27.76 24.78
C ARG A 174 17.22 -27.11 23.95
N VAL A 175 18.35 -27.80 23.75
CA VAL A 175 19.47 -27.33 22.93
C VAL A 175 19.04 -27.00 21.50
N ILE A 176 18.24 -27.87 20.85
CA ILE A 176 17.70 -27.58 19.50
C ILE A 176 16.80 -26.35 19.51
N LYS A 177 15.93 -26.21 20.52
CA LYS A 177 15.03 -25.07 20.62
C LYS A 177 15.82 -23.76 20.76
N GLU A 178 16.84 -23.74 21.61
CA GLU A 178 17.72 -22.59 21.82
C GLU A 178 18.53 -22.26 20.56
N ALA A 179 19.13 -23.26 19.91
CA ALA A 179 19.85 -23.08 18.65
C ALA A 179 18.94 -22.50 17.54
N LYS A 180 17.69 -22.99 17.44
CA LYS A 180 16.69 -22.45 16.51
C LYS A 180 16.29 -21.02 16.83
N GLN A 181 16.10 -20.69 18.11
CA GLN A 181 15.79 -19.32 18.54
C GLN A 181 16.94 -18.36 18.24
N LYS A 182 18.18 -18.74 18.56
CA LYS A 182 19.38 -17.96 18.25
C LYS A 182 19.51 -17.72 16.75
N LYS A 183 19.33 -18.77 15.93
CA LYS A 183 19.34 -18.66 14.47
C LYS A 183 18.23 -17.73 13.96
N ALA A 184 17.01 -17.84 14.48
CA ALA A 184 15.90 -16.99 14.08
C ALA A 184 16.13 -15.52 14.43
N ALA A 185 16.69 -15.22 15.62
CA ALA A 185 17.04 -13.85 16.01
C ALA A 185 18.09 -13.23 15.09
N LEU A 186 19.14 -13.98 14.74
CA LEU A 186 20.16 -13.53 13.78
C LEU A 186 19.59 -13.36 12.37
N GLN A 187 18.67 -14.24 11.95
CA GLN A 187 18.00 -14.13 10.66
C GLN A 187 17.14 -12.87 10.57
N ALA A 188 16.38 -12.54 11.63
CA ALA A 188 15.58 -11.32 11.69
C ALA A 188 16.45 -10.04 11.61
N GLN A 189 17.63 -10.06 12.22
CA GLN A 189 18.61 -8.97 12.05
C GLN A 189 19.16 -8.91 10.62
N MET A 190 19.37 -10.08 9.98
CA MET A 190 19.86 -10.15 8.61
C MET A 190 18.85 -9.59 7.60
N GLU A 191 17.55 -9.71 7.88
CA GLU A 191 16.48 -9.15 7.05
C GLU A 191 16.54 -7.62 6.94
N GLN A 192 17.21 -6.92 7.86
CA GLN A 192 17.44 -5.48 7.73
C GLN A 192 18.48 -5.11 6.66
N TYR A 193 19.27 -6.08 6.19
CA TYR A 193 20.30 -5.87 5.18
C TYR A 193 19.81 -6.33 3.82
N HIS A 194 19.86 -5.41 2.86
CA HIS A 194 19.42 -5.68 1.50
C HIS A 194 20.45 -5.20 0.49
N THR A 195 20.36 -5.74 -0.71
CA THR A 195 21.02 -5.13 -1.87
C THR A 195 19.93 -4.55 -2.76
N VAL A 196 20.05 -3.27 -3.05
CA VAL A 196 19.07 -2.52 -3.83
C VAL A 196 19.68 -2.02 -5.12
N GLU A 197 18.86 -1.96 -6.16
CA GLU A 197 19.18 -1.33 -7.43
C GLU A 197 18.07 -0.38 -7.83
N TYR A 198 18.43 0.71 -8.49
CA TYR A 198 17.47 1.68 -8.99
C TYR A 198 17.32 1.49 -10.49
N ILE A 199 16.12 1.09 -10.90
CA ILE A 199 15.79 0.94 -12.31
C ILE A 199 14.94 2.12 -12.77
N PRO A 200 15.12 2.59 -14.01
CA PRO A 200 14.18 3.52 -14.61
C PRO A 200 12.85 2.79 -14.84
N THR A 201 11.77 3.40 -14.41
CA THR A 201 10.39 2.92 -14.59
C THR A 201 9.52 4.12 -15.00
N TYR A 202 8.35 3.84 -15.55
CA TYR A 202 7.41 4.87 -15.97
C TYR A 202 6.15 4.87 -15.11
N GLN A 203 5.63 6.06 -14.83
CA GLN A 203 4.35 6.26 -14.17
C GLN A 203 3.53 7.32 -14.89
N GLU A 204 2.21 7.16 -14.86
CA GLU A 204 1.27 8.18 -15.34
C GLU A 204 0.99 9.21 -14.24
N ILE A 205 1.17 10.49 -14.56
CA ILE A 205 0.89 11.63 -13.69
C ILE A 205 -0.23 12.45 -14.32
N LEU A 206 -1.26 12.75 -13.52
CA LEU A 206 -2.28 13.74 -13.84
C LEU A 206 -1.78 15.12 -13.43
N PHE A 207 -2.04 16.14 -14.24
CA PHE A 207 -1.73 17.54 -13.96
C PHE A 207 -2.99 18.37 -13.87
N ASP A 208 -2.92 19.44 -13.08
CA ASP A 208 -4.00 20.43 -12.91
C ASP A 208 -5.33 19.74 -12.52
N VAL A 209 -5.26 18.92 -11.48
CA VAL A 209 -6.41 18.15 -11.01
C VAL A 209 -7.32 19.02 -10.15
N LYS A 210 -8.61 19.01 -10.44
CA LYS A 210 -9.68 19.55 -9.60
C LYS A 210 -10.61 18.43 -9.17
N LEU A 211 -10.91 18.36 -7.88
CA LEU A 211 -11.79 17.37 -7.29
C LEU A 211 -12.95 18.05 -6.57
N ILE A 212 -14.14 17.50 -6.76
CA ILE A 212 -15.36 17.84 -6.05
C ILE A 212 -15.83 16.55 -5.38
N ILE A 213 -15.77 16.53 -4.06
CA ILE A 213 -16.04 15.35 -3.25
C ILE A 213 -17.22 15.65 -2.32
N HIS A 214 -18.25 14.82 -2.40
CA HIS A 214 -19.39 14.86 -1.49
C HIS A 214 -19.30 13.69 -0.51
N LEU A 215 -19.50 13.99 0.76
CA LEU A 215 -19.41 13.06 1.88
C LEU A 215 -20.76 12.92 2.58
N GLN A 216 -21.26 11.70 2.66
CA GLN A 216 -22.41 11.33 3.47
C GLN A 216 -21.97 10.41 4.61
N ALA A 217 -22.30 10.81 5.84
CA ALA A 217 -22.07 10.04 7.04
C ALA A 217 -22.98 10.56 8.17
N ASP A 218 -22.86 10.00 9.37
CA ASP A 218 -23.49 10.57 10.55
C ASP A 218 -22.95 11.97 10.87
N ASP A 219 -23.78 12.78 11.55
CA ASP A 219 -23.48 14.19 11.84
C ASP A 219 -22.21 14.39 12.65
N VAL A 220 -21.89 13.45 13.55
CA VAL A 220 -20.70 13.52 14.40
C VAL A 220 -19.46 13.32 13.54
N LEU A 221 -19.47 12.32 12.66
CA LEU A 221 -18.38 12.03 11.73
C LEU A 221 -18.17 13.18 10.74
N LEU A 222 -19.24 13.73 10.15
CA LEU A 222 -19.11 14.87 9.24
C LEU A 222 -18.52 16.10 9.93
N GLN A 223 -18.93 16.37 11.18
CA GLN A 223 -18.38 17.49 11.96
C GLN A 223 -16.90 17.29 12.32
N ASP A 224 -16.51 16.05 12.60
CA ASP A 224 -15.12 15.72 12.90
C ASP A 224 -14.23 15.85 11.65
N ILE A 225 -14.70 15.36 10.50
CA ILE A 225 -14.03 15.54 9.20
C ILE A 225 -13.92 17.03 8.87
N TYR A 226 -14.99 17.81 9.10
CA TYR A 226 -14.94 19.25 8.89
C TYR A 226 -13.88 19.91 9.78
N THR A 227 -13.80 19.53 11.06
CA THR A 227 -12.80 20.06 12.00
C THR A 227 -11.37 19.83 11.50
N HIS A 228 -11.08 18.64 10.99
CA HIS A 228 -9.76 18.21 10.51
C HIS A 228 -9.54 18.41 8.99
N ARG A 229 -10.40 19.18 8.32
CA ARG A 229 -10.36 19.36 6.86
C ARG A 229 -9.01 19.88 6.33
N TYR A 230 -8.32 20.71 7.11
CA TYR A 230 -7.01 21.26 6.74
C TYR A 230 -5.85 20.29 7.00
N ASP A 231 -6.10 19.19 7.71
CA ASP A 231 -5.13 18.12 7.95
C ASP A 231 -5.10 17.10 6.80
N ILE A 232 -6.03 17.21 5.84
CA ILE A 232 -5.99 16.46 4.59
C ILE A 232 -4.87 17.04 3.73
N GLN A 233 -3.66 16.49 3.84
CA GLN A 233 -2.47 17.02 3.14
C GLN A 233 -2.31 16.53 1.70
N ALA A 234 -2.74 15.30 1.41
CA ALA A 234 -2.55 14.66 0.12
C ALA A 234 -3.63 13.60 -0.13
N ILE A 235 -4.03 13.45 -1.39
CA ILE A 235 -4.87 12.34 -1.87
C ILE A 235 -4.08 11.59 -2.93
N GLY A 236 -3.89 10.28 -2.73
CA GLY A 236 -2.99 9.47 -3.56
C GLY A 236 -1.60 9.36 -2.92
N ARG A 237 -0.56 9.81 -3.63
CA ARG A 237 0.82 9.80 -3.12
C ARG A 237 1.04 10.90 -2.08
N SER A 238 1.91 10.65 -1.11
CA SER A 238 2.19 11.59 -0.01
C SER A 238 2.85 12.89 -0.45
N GLU A 239 3.55 12.87 -1.57
CA GLU A 239 4.25 14.01 -2.17
C GLU A 239 3.35 14.90 -3.04
N ASP A 240 2.16 14.42 -3.41
CA ASP A 240 1.20 15.12 -4.26
C ASP A 240 0.21 15.90 -3.37
N PHE A 241 0.65 17.07 -2.89
CA PHE A 241 -0.13 17.90 -1.98
C PHE A 241 -1.45 18.39 -2.58
N ILE A 242 -2.49 18.47 -1.73
CA ILE A 242 -3.75 19.11 -2.08
C ILE A 242 -3.74 20.58 -1.67
N ASN A 243 -4.58 21.37 -2.32
CA ASN A 243 -5.01 22.69 -1.90
C ASN A 243 -6.53 22.64 -1.69
N LEU A 244 -6.99 22.92 -0.47
CA LEU A 244 -8.42 22.95 -0.15
C LEU A 244 -9.00 24.32 -0.50
N GLU A 245 -9.85 24.35 -1.53
CA GLU A 245 -10.52 25.57 -1.99
C GLU A 245 -11.75 25.88 -1.13
N SER A 246 -12.60 24.89 -0.87
CA SER A 246 -13.77 25.05 0.00
C SER A 246 -14.14 23.76 0.72
N ALA A 247 -14.80 23.94 1.86
CA ALA A 247 -15.42 22.87 2.63
C ALA A 247 -16.74 23.41 3.19
N ASP A 248 -17.85 22.88 2.70
CA ASP A 248 -19.17 23.46 2.93
C ASP A 248 -20.15 22.38 3.38
N PHE A 249 -20.90 22.65 4.45
CA PHE A 249 -22.09 21.88 4.77
C PHE A 249 -23.21 22.33 3.86
N ILE A 250 -23.76 21.40 3.08
CA ILE A 250 -24.83 21.64 2.14
C ILE A 250 -26.00 20.70 2.40
N GLU A 251 -27.19 21.16 2.01
CA GLU A 251 -28.37 20.31 1.91
C GLU A 251 -28.55 19.91 0.46
N LEU A 252 -28.57 18.60 0.22
CA LEU A 252 -28.85 18.05 -1.10
C LEU A 252 -30.35 17.85 -1.30
N ASP A 253 -30.79 18.11 -2.53
CA ASP A 253 -32.20 18.11 -2.88
C ASP A 253 -32.51 17.01 -3.90
N GLN A 254 -33.78 16.62 -3.97
CA GLN A 254 -34.32 15.88 -5.09
C GLN A 254 -34.93 16.89 -6.07
N THR A 255 -34.60 16.78 -7.36
CA THR A 255 -35.10 17.70 -8.38
C THR A 255 -35.70 16.95 -9.55
N ASP A 256 -36.79 17.48 -10.09
CA ASP A 256 -37.41 16.99 -11.32
C ASP A 256 -36.81 17.66 -12.57
N LYS A 257 -35.89 18.62 -12.38
CA LYS A 257 -35.24 19.30 -13.49
C LYS A 257 -34.11 18.44 -14.04
N SER A 258 -34.02 18.38 -15.37
CA SER A 258 -32.89 17.71 -16.00
C SER A 258 -31.59 18.49 -15.75
N THR A 259 -30.56 17.81 -15.28
CA THR A 259 -29.26 18.41 -14.95
C THR A 259 -28.16 17.75 -15.77
N VAL A 260 -27.23 18.57 -16.25
CA VAL A 260 -26.04 18.14 -16.98
C VAL A 260 -24.86 18.14 -16.01
N GLY A 261 -24.07 17.07 -16.04
CA GLY A 261 -22.83 16.97 -15.27
C GLY A 261 -21.79 17.96 -15.76
N GLN A 262 -21.26 18.77 -14.86
CA GLN A 262 -20.28 19.82 -15.16
C GLN A 262 -18.83 19.29 -15.24
N HIS A 263 -18.56 18.16 -14.59
CA HIS A 263 -17.24 17.55 -14.44
C HIS A 263 -17.31 16.06 -14.77
N HIS A 264 -16.16 15.43 -15.01
CA HIS A 264 -16.11 13.97 -15.05
C HIS A 264 -16.50 13.39 -13.69
N ALA A 265 -17.06 12.19 -13.68
CA ALA A 265 -17.56 11.57 -12.45
C ALA A 265 -17.40 10.06 -12.46
N TYR A 266 -17.34 9.47 -11.26
CA TYR A 266 -17.65 8.05 -11.07
C TYR A 266 -19.14 7.87 -10.77
N ILE A 267 -19.84 7.18 -11.67
CA ILE A 267 -21.27 6.90 -11.55
C ILE A 267 -21.50 5.40 -11.41
N LYS A 268 -22.21 5.00 -10.36
CA LYS A 268 -22.62 3.60 -10.15
C LYS A 268 -23.97 3.30 -10.82
N ASP A 269 -24.96 4.17 -10.64
CA ASP A 269 -26.33 3.96 -11.11
C ASP A 269 -26.53 4.43 -12.55
N ILE A 270 -25.79 3.83 -13.48
CA ILE A 270 -25.64 4.28 -14.88
C ILE A 270 -26.98 4.36 -15.64
N ASP A 271 -27.95 3.50 -15.29
CA ASP A 271 -29.21 3.37 -16.03
C ASP A 271 -30.09 4.63 -15.97
N ASP A 272 -29.89 5.48 -14.95
CA ASP A 272 -30.59 6.76 -14.79
C ASP A 272 -29.98 7.89 -15.65
N PHE A 273 -28.83 7.64 -16.28
CA PHE A 273 -28.07 8.63 -17.02
C PHE A 273 -28.04 8.38 -18.53
N LYS A 274 -27.97 9.46 -19.29
CA LYS A 274 -27.80 9.47 -20.75
C LYS A 274 -26.78 10.52 -21.15
N PHE A 275 -26.27 10.46 -22.37
CA PHE A 275 -25.61 11.62 -22.96
C PHE A 275 -26.62 12.76 -23.16
N GLU A 276 -26.13 14.00 -23.30
CA GLU A 276 -26.98 15.17 -23.57
C GLU A 276 -27.88 15.00 -24.80
N ASP A 277 -27.36 14.33 -25.83
CA ASP A 277 -28.07 14.02 -27.08
C ASP A 277 -29.11 12.87 -26.95
N GLY A 278 -29.25 12.29 -25.75
CA GLY A 278 -30.21 11.25 -25.43
C GLY A 278 -29.76 9.82 -25.73
N ARG A 279 -28.53 9.62 -26.25
CA ARG A 279 -27.95 8.28 -26.42
C ARG A 279 -27.67 7.62 -25.06
N PRO A 280 -27.66 6.26 -24.99
CA PRO A 280 -27.23 5.55 -23.79
C PRO A 280 -25.84 6.00 -23.36
N LEU A 281 -25.65 6.23 -22.06
CA LEU A 281 -24.36 6.67 -21.53
C LEU A 281 -23.29 5.58 -21.75
N MET A 282 -22.11 6.00 -22.19
CA MET A 282 -20.95 5.14 -22.37
C MET A 282 -19.75 5.75 -21.65
N GLY A 283 -18.88 4.90 -21.13
CA GLY A 283 -17.70 5.33 -20.39
C GLY A 283 -16.83 4.15 -20.00
N THR A 284 -15.75 4.41 -19.28
CA THR A 284 -14.84 3.37 -18.81
C THR A 284 -15.34 2.78 -17.50
N ARG A 285 -15.59 1.48 -17.47
CA ARG A 285 -15.99 0.78 -16.25
C ARG A 285 -14.76 0.42 -15.42
N TYR A 286 -14.79 0.79 -14.15
CA TYR A 286 -13.78 0.43 -13.17
C TYR A 286 -14.41 -0.40 -12.05
N LEU A 287 -13.62 -1.34 -11.54
CA LEU A 287 -13.85 -1.95 -10.25
C LEU A 287 -13.01 -1.13 -9.25
N LEU A 288 -13.66 -0.25 -8.49
CA LEU A 288 -13.00 0.72 -7.63
C LEU A 288 -13.00 0.23 -6.17
N PRO A 289 -11.84 0.19 -5.49
CA PRO A 289 -11.80 -0.14 -4.07
C PRO A 289 -12.51 0.96 -3.27
N LYS A 290 -13.51 0.57 -2.46
CA LYS A 290 -14.28 1.47 -1.60
C LYS A 290 -13.98 1.23 -0.13
N ASN A 291 -14.48 0.12 0.40
CA ASN A 291 -14.39 -0.20 1.83
C ASN A 291 -13.24 -1.17 2.06
N TYR A 292 -12.74 -1.29 3.28
CA TYR A 292 -11.77 -2.32 3.62
C TYR A 292 -11.98 -2.91 5.00
N THR A 293 -11.58 -4.16 5.16
CA THR A 293 -11.45 -4.83 6.46
C THR A 293 -9.98 -5.17 6.71
N ILE A 294 -9.52 -5.02 7.94
CA ILE A 294 -8.14 -5.38 8.30
C ILE A 294 -8.12 -6.85 8.73
N ILE A 295 -7.40 -7.69 7.98
CA ILE A 295 -7.18 -9.11 8.27
C ILE A 295 -5.66 -9.33 8.30
N ASP A 296 -5.12 -9.84 9.41
CA ASP A 296 -3.68 -10.05 9.62
C ASP A 296 -2.81 -8.82 9.32
N GLY A 297 -3.28 -7.64 9.72
CA GLY A 297 -2.59 -6.37 9.47
C GLY A 297 -2.63 -5.88 8.01
N LYS A 298 -3.34 -6.59 7.12
CA LYS A 298 -3.51 -6.22 5.72
C LYS A 298 -4.93 -5.70 5.46
N ARG A 299 -5.05 -4.65 4.65
CA ARG A 299 -6.35 -4.15 4.17
C ARG A 299 -6.84 -5.06 3.06
N ASN A 300 -7.99 -5.69 3.28
CA ASN A 300 -8.73 -6.42 2.27
C ASN A 300 -9.85 -5.51 1.75
N PHE A 301 -9.74 -5.06 0.50
CA PHE A 301 -10.67 -4.09 -0.08
C PHE A 301 -11.93 -4.80 -0.62
N LYS A 302 -13.07 -4.14 -0.45
CA LYS A 302 -14.33 -4.45 -1.12
C LYS A 302 -14.53 -3.44 -2.23
N ASP A 303 -14.55 -3.94 -3.45
CA ASP A 303 -14.65 -3.09 -4.63
C ASP A 303 -16.10 -2.86 -5.05
N VAL A 304 -16.33 -1.73 -5.70
CA VAL A 304 -17.62 -1.34 -6.26
C VAL A 304 -17.43 -0.99 -7.73
N GLY A 305 -18.34 -1.50 -8.57
CA GLY A 305 -18.38 -1.13 -9.99
C GLY A 305 -18.88 0.30 -10.16
N ALA A 306 -18.10 1.13 -10.85
CA ALA A 306 -18.50 2.48 -11.25
C ALA A 306 -17.99 2.78 -12.66
N MET A 307 -18.73 3.60 -13.39
CA MET A 307 -18.34 4.09 -14.71
C MET A 307 -17.77 5.49 -14.59
N TRP A 308 -16.58 5.68 -15.15
CA TRP A 308 -16.02 6.99 -15.39
C TRP A 308 -16.63 7.58 -16.66
N VAL A 309 -17.27 8.73 -16.53
CA VAL A 309 -18.08 9.34 -17.59
C VAL A 309 -17.83 10.84 -17.72
N SER A 310 -18.12 11.36 -18.90
CA SER A 310 -18.16 12.79 -19.24
C SER A 310 -19.45 13.10 -20.01
N ASN A 311 -19.84 14.38 -20.04
CA ASN A 311 -21.00 14.88 -20.81
C ASN A 311 -22.29 14.09 -20.54
N TYR A 312 -22.50 13.73 -19.28
CA TYR A 312 -23.68 12.97 -18.85
C TYR A 312 -24.80 13.91 -18.40
N LYS A 313 -26.02 13.42 -18.55
CA LYS A 313 -27.25 14.13 -18.18
C LYS A 313 -28.18 13.17 -17.46
N ILE A 314 -28.77 13.65 -16.39
CA ILE A 314 -29.86 12.98 -15.68
C ILE A 314 -31.17 13.72 -15.94
N LYS A 315 -32.25 12.96 -16.15
CA LYS A 315 -33.59 13.53 -16.37
C LYS A 315 -34.45 13.52 -15.12
N LYS A 316 -34.25 12.54 -14.24
CA LYS A 316 -35.01 12.39 -13.00
C LYS A 316 -34.08 11.84 -11.93
N PHE A 317 -34.01 12.55 -10.81
CA PHE A 317 -33.24 12.11 -9.66
C PHE A 317 -33.99 10.99 -8.93
N SER A 318 -33.24 10.07 -8.33
CA SER A 318 -33.73 8.85 -7.66
C SER A 318 -33.17 8.81 -6.23
N ASP A 319 -33.54 7.82 -5.43
CA ASP A 319 -33.14 7.74 -4.02
C ASP A 319 -31.61 7.71 -3.81
N SER A 320 -30.82 7.33 -4.82
CA SER A 320 -29.35 7.27 -4.79
C SER A 320 -28.65 8.43 -5.51
N ILE A 321 -29.40 9.33 -6.15
CA ILE A 321 -28.85 10.44 -6.92
C ILE A 321 -29.46 11.74 -6.42
N TRP A 322 -28.62 12.71 -6.11
CA TRP A 322 -29.00 13.95 -5.46
C TRP A 322 -28.47 15.17 -6.22
N HIS A 323 -29.16 16.29 -6.05
CA HIS A 323 -28.79 17.57 -6.63
C HIS A 323 -28.14 18.47 -5.58
N ASP A 324 -26.93 18.93 -5.88
CA ASP A 324 -26.25 19.98 -5.11
C ASP A 324 -26.76 21.37 -5.57
N PRO A 325 -27.01 22.32 -4.65
CA PRO A 325 -27.41 23.69 -4.99
C PRO A 325 -26.54 24.41 -6.03
N ASP A 326 -25.24 24.10 -6.11
CA ASP A 326 -24.31 24.66 -7.09
C ASP A 326 -24.31 23.91 -8.44
N GLY A 327 -25.24 22.98 -8.62
CA GLY A 327 -25.50 22.27 -9.88
C GLY A 327 -24.66 21.02 -10.10
N TYR A 328 -24.03 20.49 -9.05
CA TYR A 328 -23.35 19.19 -9.10
C TYR A 328 -24.33 18.03 -8.96
N ILE A 329 -24.04 16.92 -9.65
CA ILE A 329 -24.83 15.69 -9.54
C ILE A 329 -24.13 14.74 -8.58
N VAL A 330 -24.80 14.34 -7.52
CA VAL A 330 -24.21 13.55 -6.44
C VAL A 330 -24.77 12.13 -6.49
N ASN A 331 -23.94 11.17 -6.88
CA ASN A 331 -24.25 9.74 -6.80
C ASN A 331 -23.41 9.12 -5.69
N PHE A 332 -24.04 8.79 -4.56
CA PHE A 332 -23.34 8.18 -3.43
C PHE A 332 -23.12 6.69 -3.69
N VAL A 333 -21.85 6.30 -3.61
CA VAL A 333 -21.41 4.91 -3.82
C VAL A 333 -21.08 4.27 -2.51
#